data_AF-A0A8S3Q9L8-F1
#
_entry.id   AF-A0A8S3Q9L8-F1
#
_cell.length_a   1.000
_cell.length_b   1.000
_cell.length_c   1.000
_cell.angle_alpha   90.00
_cell.angle_beta   90.00
_cell.angle_gamma   90.00
#
_symmetry.space_group_name_H-M   'P 1'
#
loop_
_entity.id
_entity.type
_entity.pdbx_description
1 polymer ?
#
loop_
_entity_poly.entity_id
_entity_poly.type
_entity_poly.pdbx_seq_one_letter_code
_entity_poly.pdbx_strand_id
1 'polypeptide(L)'
;MVKEALALKNALICIKTLIINKRVTAEVDNQAVVYAWNNQYSKNNLINEIMKEIFQLTFQQNCNLSLSYIHTSENPSDYLSRVYSKSDASISKRTWIYIQQKFGPHSVDMFSLDSNAMLDNEGFEISHFTPYKTPLSSGVDAFAQIYKSSEIYYAFPPFCLISAVVKFIIQEKLHAL
;
A
#
# COMPACT_ATOMS: atom_id res chain seq x y z
N MET A 1 -12.12 13.71 -0.15
CA MET A 1 -13.23 12.99 -0.80
C MET A 1 -12.74 11.91 -1.77
N VAL A 2 -12.11 12.23 -2.91
CA VAL A 2 -11.61 11.19 -3.85
C VAL A 2 -10.55 10.29 -3.20
N LYS A 3 -9.61 10.86 -2.44
CA LYS A 3 -8.62 10.10 -1.66
C LYS A 3 -9.28 9.13 -0.67
N GLU A 4 -10.29 9.57 0.07
CA GLU A 4 -11.02 8.72 1.02
C GLU A 4 -11.77 7.57 0.34
N ALA A 5 -12.38 7.82 -0.83
CA ALA A 5 -13.02 6.77 -1.62
C ALA A 5 -11.99 5.74 -2.13
N LEU A 6 -10.82 6.20 -2.59
CA LEU A 6 -9.71 5.33 -2.98
C LEU A 6 -9.15 4.54 -1.80
N ALA A 7 -9.03 5.15 -0.62
CA ALA A 7 -8.56 4.48 0.60
C ALA A 7 -9.50 3.32 0.96
N LEU A 8 -10.82 3.56 0.97
CA LEU A 8 -11.82 2.50 1.17
C LEU A 8 -11.69 1.39 0.12
N LYS A 9 -11.59 1.74 -1.17
CA LYS A 9 -11.42 0.77 -2.26
C LYS A 9 -10.18 -0.10 -2.05
N ASN A 10 -9.04 0.54 -1.81
CA ASN A 10 -7.76 -0.16 -1.64
C ASN A 10 -7.77 -1.05 -0.41
N ALA A 11 -8.36 -0.60 0.71
CA ALA A 11 -8.54 -1.41 1.90
C ALA A 11 -9.35 -2.69 1.59
N LEU A 12 -10.48 -2.57 0.89
CA LEU A 12 -11.30 -3.71 0.49
C LEU A 12 -10.57 -4.66 -0.46
N ILE A 13 -9.80 -4.15 -1.42
CA ILE A 13 -8.97 -4.97 -2.32
C ILE A 13 -7.95 -5.79 -1.51
N CYS A 14 -7.29 -5.16 -0.53
CA CYS A 14 -6.30 -5.83 0.32
C CYS A 14 -6.90 -7.01 1.11
N ILE A 15 -8.15 -6.87 1.55
CA ILE A 15 -8.85 -7.90 2.33
C ILE A 15 -9.84 -8.71 1.50
N LYS A 16 -9.78 -8.65 0.15
CA LYS A 16 -10.80 -9.22 -0.74
C LYS A 16 -11.13 -10.69 -0.46
N THR A 17 -10.13 -11.48 -0.08
CA THR A 17 -10.30 -12.92 0.24
C THR A 17 -10.91 -13.15 1.61
N LEU A 18 -10.74 -12.21 2.56
CA LEU A 18 -11.27 -12.30 3.92
C LEU A 18 -12.74 -11.91 3.99
N ILE A 19 -13.23 -11.12 3.02
CA ILE A 19 -14.61 -10.61 2.98
C ILE A 19 -15.58 -11.49 2.19
N ILE A 20 -15.12 -12.64 1.67
CA ILE A 20 -15.95 -13.57 0.90
C ILE A 20 -17.10 -14.09 1.75
N ASN A 21 -18.34 -13.93 1.26
CA ASN A 21 -19.57 -14.33 1.96
C ASN A 21 -19.72 -13.68 3.35
N LYS A 22 -19.20 -12.45 3.55
CA LYS A 22 -19.27 -11.74 4.82
C LYS A 22 -20.16 -10.51 4.76
N ARG A 23 -20.55 -10.04 5.95
CA ARG A 23 -21.04 -8.68 6.16
C ARG A 23 -19.88 -7.87 6.72
N VAL A 24 -19.61 -6.73 6.09
CA VAL A 24 -18.50 -5.85 6.44
C VAL A 24 -19.05 -4.49 6.77
N THR A 25 -18.68 -3.97 7.93
CA THR A 25 -18.93 -2.59 8.30
C THR A 25 -17.62 -1.83 8.20
N ALA A 26 -17.62 -0.73 7.45
CA ALA A 26 -16.47 0.16 7.36
C ALA A 26 -16.83 1.53 7.93
N GLU A 27 -16.01 1.98 8.88
CA GLU A 27 -16.12 3.29 9.50
C GLU A 27 -15.31 4.29 8.68
N VAL A 28 -15.96 5.37 8.25
CA VAL A 28 -15.37 6.38 7.36
C VAL A 28 -15.67 7.77 7.89
N ASP A 29 -14.65 8.62 8.03
CA ASP A 29 -14.81 9.99 8.51
C ASP A 29 -15.18 11.00 7.41
N ASN A 30 -15.58 10.49 6.24
CA ASN A 30 -15.98 11.30 5.11
C ASN A 30 -17.46 11.11 4.77
N GLN A 31 -18.30 12.06 5.20
CA GLN A 31 -19.74 12.01 4.96
C GLN A 31 -20.11 11.94 3.46
N ALA A 32 -19.32 12.53 2.56
CA ALA A 32 -19.61 12.46 1.13
C ALA A 32 -19.41 11.05 0.57
N VAL A 33 -18.42 10.30 1.08
CA VAL A 33 -18.22 8.88 0.73
C VAL A 33 -19.38 8.02 1.26
N VAL A 34 -19.76 8.21 2.52
CA VAL A 34 -20.90 7.50 3.14
C VAL A 34 -22.20 7.81 2.38
N TYR A 35 -22.44 9.08 2.06
CA TYR A 35 -23.60 9.51 1.28
C TYR A 35 -23.60 8.89 -0.11
N ALA A 36 -22.46 8.89 -0.81
CA ALA A 36 -22.35 8.34 -2.16
C ALA A 36 -22.66 6.85 -2.20
N TRP A 37 -22.20 6.08 -1.22
CA TRP A 37 -22.50 4.67 -1.10
C TRP A 37 -23.99 4.41 -0.82
N ASN A 38 -24.54 5.07 0.21
CA ASN A 38 -25.91 4.81 0.66
C ASN A 38 -26.97 5.27 -0.35
N ASN A 39 -26.68 6.33 -1.12
CA ASN A 39 -27.61 6.86 -2.12
C ASN A 39 -27.26 6.43 -3.55
N GLN A 40 -26.21 5.63 -3.74
CA GLN A 40 -25.70 5.19 -5.05
C GLN A 40 -25.43 6.35 -6.03
N TYR A 41 -25.09 7.53 -5.49
CA TYR A 41 -24.93 8.76 -6.26
C TYR A 41 -24.03 9.77 -5.58
N SER A 42 -23.13 10.36 -6.36
CA SER A 42 -22.34 11.53 -6.03
C SER A 42 -22.36 12.53 -7.20
N LYS A 43 -22.28 13.83 -6.90
CA LYS A 43 -22.13 14.88 -7.93
C LYS A 43 -20.74 14.84 -8.60
N ASN A 44 -19.77 14.18 -7.97
CA ASN A 44 -18.43 14.02 -8.49
C ASN A 44 -18.32 12.69 -9.25
N ASN A 45 -18.06 12.76 -10.55
CA ASN A 45 -17.95 11.60 -11.44
C ASN A 45 -16.85 10.63 -11.02
N LEU A 46 -15.69 11.10 -10.55
CA LEU A 46 -14.61 10.23 -10.09
C LEU A 46 -15.03 9.40 -8.87
N ILE A 47 -15.80 10.00 -7.96
CA ILE A 47 -16.35 9.26 -6.81
C ILE A 47 -17.35 8.21 -7.29
N ASN A 48 -18.20 8.52 -8.26
CA ASN A 48 -19.13 7.54 -8.83
C ASN A 48 -18.40 6.35 -9.45
N GLU A 49 -17.34 6.59 -10.23
CA GLU A 49 -16.55 5.49 -10.81
C GLU A 49 -15.92 4.61 -9.72
N ILE A 50 -15.34 5.22 -8.67
CA ILE A 50 -14.80 4.46 -7.54
C ILE A 50 -15.90 3.66 -6.81
N MET A 51 -17.09 4.23 -6.62
CA MET A 51 -18.21 3.51 -6.00
C MET A 51 -18.67 2.32 -6.83
N LYS A 52 -18.67 2.43 -8.18
CA LYS A 52 -18.97 1.31 -9.07
C LYS A 52 -17.94 0.19 -8.92
N GLU A 53 -16.65 0.52 -8.85
CA GLU A 53 -15.60 -0.47 -8.62
C GLU A 53 -15.76 -1.17 -7.26
N ILE A 54 -16.09 -0.43 -6.20
CA ILE A 54 -16.38 -1.00 -4.87
C ILE A 54 -17.62 -1.91 -4.93
N PHE A 55 -18.68 -1.48 -5.61
CA PHE A 55 -19.88 -2.29 -5.79
C PHE A 55 -19.58 -3.58 -6.54
N GLN A 56 -18.81 -3.52 -7.63
CA GLN A 56 -18.41 -4.69 -8.39
C GLN A 56 -17.57 -5.65 -7.53
N LEU A 57 -16.62 -5.14 -6.76
CA LEU A 57 -15.81 -5.95 -5.85
C LEU A 57 -16.68 -6.67 -4.81
N THR A 58 -17.56 -5.92 -4.13
CA THR A 58 -18.44 -6.48 -3.09
C THR A 58 -19.41 -7.51 -3.66
N PHE A 59 -19.96 -7.26 -4.85
CA PHE A 59 -20.79 -8.22 -5.58
C PHE A 59 -20.02 -9.50 -5.91
N GLN A 60 -18.81 -9.39 -6.49
CA GLN A 60 -17.97 -10.54 -6.83
C GLN A 60 -17.59 -11.40 -5.62
N GLN A 61 -17.41 -10.80 -4.44
CA GLN A 61 -17.09 -11.52 -3.21
C GLN A 61 -18.33 -11.99 -2.42
N ASN A 62 -19.55 -11.73 -2.92
CA ASN A 62 -20.79 -11.91 -2.15
C ASN A 62 -20.69 -11.26 -0.75
N CYS A 63 -20.16 -10.04 -0.71
CA CYS A 63 -19.93 -9.26 0.49
C CYS A 63 -21.03 -8.19 0.62
N ASN A 64 -21.67 -8.12 1.79
CA ASN A 64 -22.60 -7.03 2.11
C ASN A 64 -21.82 -5.93 2.86
N LEU A 65 -21.57 -4.82 2.19
CA LEU A 65 -20.85 -3.67 2.75
C LEU A 65 -21.81 -2.59 3.26
N SER A 66 -21.64 -2.20 4.53
CA SER A 66 -22.31 -1.04 5.14
C SER A 66 -21.26 0.02 5.54
N LEU A 67 -21.51 1.29 5.24
CA LEU A 67 -20.66 2.39 5.69
C LEU A 67 -21.30 3.14 6.86
N SER A 68 -20.53 3.38 7.91
CA SER A 68 -20.89 4.24 9.04
C SER A 68 -19.97 5.45 9.10
N TYR A 69 -20.54 6.60 9.43
CA TYR A 69 -19.75 7.80 9.70
C TYR A 69 -19.20 7.78 11.12
N ILE A 70 -17.92 8.10 11.28
CA ILE A 70 -17.27 8.37 12.57
C ILE A 70 -16.62 9.76 12.53
N HIS A 71 -16.45 10.41 13.69
CA HIS A 71 -15.72 11.67 13.71
C HIS A 71 -14.23 11.44 13.45
N THR A 72 -13.56 12.40 12.78
CA THR A 72 -12.13 12.31 12.47
C THR A 72 -11.27 12.12 13.73
N SER A 73 -11.66 12.70 14.87
CA SER A 73 -10.98 12.49 16.17
C SER A 73 -11.05 11.06 16.69
N GLU A 74 -12.03 10.28 16.21
CA GLU A 74 -12.26 8.88 16.57
C GLU A 74 -11.70 7.93 15.49
N ASN A 75 -11.24 8.45 14.35
CA ASN A 75 -10.70 7.66 13.25
C ASN A 75 -9.21 7.35 13.49
N PRO A 76 -8.83 6.11 13.88
CA PRO A 76 -7.43 5.77 14.11
C PRO A 76 -6.58 5.88 12.83
N SER A 77 -7.21 5.81 11.66
CA SER A 77 -6.53 5.87 10.37
C SER A 77 -6.11 7.28 9.97
N ASP A 78 -6.72 8.32 10.55
CA ASP A 78 -6.42 9.72 10.21
C ASP A 78 -5.02 10.13 10.70
N TYR A 79 -4.56 9.60 11.84
CA TYR A 79 -3.16 9.78 12.25
C TYR A 79 -2.21 9.15 11.24
N LEU A 80 -2.47 7.90 10.83
CA LEU A 80 -1.62 7.15 9.91
C LEU A 80 -1.51 7.81 8.52
N SER A 81 -2.59 8.43 8.03
CA SER A 81 -2.61 9.10 6.72
C SER A 81 -1.88 10.45 6.69
N ARG A 82 -1.68 11.09 7.86
CA ARG A 82 -1.02 12.40 8.01
C ARG A 82 0.49 12.31 8.19
N VAL A 83 1.01 11.12 8.42
CA VAL A 83 2.45 10.88 8.57
C VAL A 83 3.09 10.84 7.17
N TYR A 84 3.20 11.99 6.51
CA TYR A 84 4.25 12.18 5.49
C TYR A 84 5.57 12.32 6.23
N SER A 85 6.08 11.18 6.67
CA SER A 85 7.30 11.12 7.45
C SER A 85 8.51 11.26 6.53
N LYS A 86 9.64 11.67 7.10
CA LYS A 86 10.97 11.42 6.47
C LYS A 86 11.22 9.93 6.19
N SER A 87 10.33 9.03 6.63
CA SER A 87 10.29 7.60 6.34
C SER A 87 9.91 7.27 4.91
N ASP A 88 9.20 8.16 4.22
CA ASP A 88 8.71 7.91 2.85
C ASP A 88 9.66 8.49 1.80
N ALA A 89 10.86 8.88 2.26
CA ALA A 89 11.91 9.35 1.39
C ALA A 89 12.24 8.26 0.38
N SER A 90 12.32 8.64 -0.89
CA SER A 90 12.81 7.79 -1.95
C SER A 90 14.07 8.42 -2.55
N ILE A 91 14.97 7.60 -3.08
CA ILE A 91 16.09 8.11 -3.85
C ILE A 91 15.59 8.73 -5.16
N SER A 92 16.38 9.65 -5.72
CA SER A 92 16.05 10.26 -7.02
C SER A 92 16.14 9.22 -8.15
N LYS A 93 15.34 9.41 -9.21
CA LYS A 93 15.41 8.56 -10.42
C LYS A 93 16.83 8.45 -10.99
N ARG A 94 17.60 9.55 -10.97
CA ARG A 94 18.99 9.56 -11.45
C ARG A 94 19.90 8.69 -10.57
N THR A 95 19.74 8.79 -9.25
CA THR A 95 20.47 7.95 -8.28
C THR A 95 20.10 6.47 -8.47
N TRP A 96 18.82 6.18 -8.66
CA TRP A 96 18.34 4.82 -8.88
C TRP A 96 18.92 4.19 -10.15
N ILE A 97 18.92 4.91 -11.27
CA ILE A 97 19.56 4.45 -12.51
C ILE A 97 21.03 4.12 -12.28
N TYR A 98 21.75 4.97 -11.54
CA TYR A 98 23.16 4.71 -11.21
C TYR A 98 23.34 3.44 -10.34
N ILE A 99 22.47 3.24 -9.34
CA ILE A 99 22.49 2.03 -8.50
C ILE A 99 22.20 0.78 -9.35
N GLN A 100 21.18 0.82 -10.19
CA GLN A 100 20.84 -0.30 -11.08
C GLN A 100 21.98 -0.63 -12.05
N GLN A 101 22.68 0.36 -12.58
CA GLN A 101 23.84 0.14 -13.47
C GLN A 101 25.04 -0.50 -12.75
N LYS A 102 25.24 -0.19 -11.46
CA LYS A 102 26.44 -0.59 -10.72
C LYS A 102 26.26 -1.85 -9.88
N PHE A 103 25.07 -2.03 -9.33
CA PHE A 103 24.77 -3.07 -8.33
C PHE A 103 23.53 -3.90 -8.69
N GLY A 104 22.76 -3.46 -9.68
CA GLY A 104 21.58 -4.17 -10.14
C GLY A 104 21.88 -5.35 -11.08
N PRO A 105 20.83 -5.95 -11.66
CA PRO A 105 19.44 -5.52 -11.58
C PRO A 105 18.78 -5.93 -10.27
N HIS A 106 18.37 -4.97 -9.43
CA HIS A 106 17.54 -5.26 -8.27
C HIS A 106 16.14 -5.67 -8.72
N SER A 107 15.62 -6.72 -8.12
CA SER A 107 14.30 -7.29 -8.42
C SER A 107 13.27 -7.00 -7.34
N VAL A 108 13.72 -6.62 -6.13
CA VAL A 108 12.84 -6.35 -4.99
C VAL A 108 13.28 -5.11 -4.21
N ASP A 109 12.35 -4.20 -3.92
CA ASP A 109 12.53 -3.12 -2.94
C ASP A 109 12.00 -3.56 -1.56
N MET A 110 12.87 -3.59 -0.56
CA MET A 110 12.49 -4.01 0.79
C MET A 110 11.66 -2.96 1.54
N PHE A 111 11.72 -1.69 1.16
CA PHE A 111 11.12 -0.60 1.94
C PHE A 111 10.50 0.46 1.04
N SER A 112 9.32 0.17 0.50
CA SER A 112 8.57 1.14 -0.30
C SER A 112 7.09 1.17 0.04
N LEU A 113 6.39 2.11 -0.57
CA LEU A 113 4.94 2.21 -0.67
C LEU A 113 4.57 2.08 -2.16
N ASP A 114 3.33 1.70 -2.45
CA ASP A 114 2.78 1.67 -3.81
C ASP A 114 3.04 2.97 -4.59
N SER A 115 3.10 4.12 -3.90
CA SER A 115 3.32 5.43 -4.50
C SER A 115 4.77 5.77 -4.85
N ASN A 116 5.75 5.03 -4.31
CA ASN A 116 7.17 5.31 -4.51
C ASN A 116 8.00 4.06 -4.87
N ALA A 117 7.34 2.97 -5.28
CA ALA A 117 8.01 1.77 -5.75
C ALA A 117 9.01 2.09 -6.88
N MET A 118 10.19 1.47 -6.82
CA MET A 118 11.23 1.65 -7.83
C MET A 118 10.87 0.94 -9.14
N LEU A 119 11.41 1.44 -10.25
CA LEU A 119 11.15 0.88 -11.57
C LEU A 119 12.36 0.08 -12.08
N ASP A 120 12.14 -0.99 -12.81
CA ASP A 120 13.19 -1.67 -13.56
C ASP A 120 13.63 -0.86 -14.79
N ASN A 121 14.55 -1.44 -15.58
CA ASN A 121 15.07 -0.80 -16.78
C ASN A 121 14.04 -0.71 -17.92
N GLU A 122 12.96 -1.48 -17.85
CA GLU A 122 11.85 -1.48 -18.80
C GLU A 122 10.74 -0.49 -18.39
N GLY A 123 10.83 0.05 -17.17
CA GLY A 123 9.91 1.02 -16.60
C GLY A 123 8.76 0.41 -15.82
N PHE A 124 8.81 -0.90 -15.53
CA PHE A 124 7.82 -1.57 -14.68
C PHE A 124 8.23 -1.49 -13.21
N GLU A 125 7.25 -1.39 -12.32
CA GLU A 125 7.49 -1.43 -10.87
C GLU A 125 8.10 -2.77 -10.48
N ILE A 126 9.21 -2.73 -9.74
CA ILE A 126 9.79 -3.95 -9.16
C ILE A 126 8.90 -4.42 -7.99
N SER A 127 9.01 -5.71 -7.67
CA SER A 127 8.34 -6.25 -6.48
C SER A 127 8.77 -5.47 -5.24
N HIS A 128 7.87 -5.27 -4.28
CA HIS A 128 8.22 -4.51 -3.11
C HIS A 128 7.46 -4.89 -1.85
N PHE A 129 8.07 -4.61 -0.70
CA PHE A 129 7.47 -4.81 0.60
C PHE A 129 7.03 -3.49 1.21
N THR A 130 5.85 -3.52 1.82
CA THR A 130 5.22 -2.37 2.45
C THR A 130 5.07 -2.60 3.96
N PRO A 131 4.96 -1.55 4.80
CA PRO A 131 4.76 -1.71 6.24
C PRO A 131 3.39 -2.31 6.61
N TYR A 132 2.40 -2.18 5.71
CA TYR A 132 1.05 -2.72 5.84
C TYR A 132 0.59 -3.25 4.50
N LYS A 133 -0.40 -4.16 4.49
CA LYS A 133 -0.91 -4.75 3.25
C LYS A 133 -1.47 -3.68 2.31
N THR A 134 -0.98 -3.64 1.08
CA THR A 134 -1.49 -2.79 0.01
C THR A 134 -1.83 -3.63 -1.23
N PRO A 135 -2.57 -3.08 -2.21
CA PRO A 135 -2.91 -3.81 -3.42
C PRO A 135 -1.70 -4.23 -4.26
N LEU A 136 -0.63 -3.42 -4.27
CA LEU A 136 0.56 -3.67 -5.10
C LEU A 136 1.73 -4.31 -4.33
N SER A 137 1.65 -4.39 -2.99
CA SER A 137 2.70 -5.04 -2.20
C SER A 137 2.86 -6.52 -2.54
N SER A 138 4.11 -6.96 -2.75
CA SER A 138 4.48 -8.37 -2.86
C SER A 138 4.64 -9.04 -1.49
N GLY A 139 4.74 -8.26 -0.42
CA GLY A 139 4.89 -8.72 0.97
C GLY A 139 4.70 -7.58 1.97
N VAL A 140 4.45 -7.93 3.23
CA VAL A 140 4.26 -6.97 4.33
C VAL A 140 5.31 -7.18 5.40
N ASP A 141 5.98 -6.10 5.81
CA ASP A 141 7.12 -6.13 6.73
C ASP A 141 8.32 -6.91 6.16
N ALA A 142 9.35 -6.17 5.76
CA ALA A 142 10.59 -6.74 5.21
C ALA A 142 11.21 -7.79 6.14
N PHE A 143 11.16 -7.57 7.47
CA PHE A 143 11.78 -8.46 8.44
C PHE A 143 11.04 -9.80 8.58
N ALA A 144 9.80 -9.88 8.10
CA ALA A 144 8.97 -11.08 8.14
C ALA A 144 9.01 -11.89 6.84
N GLN A 145 9.77 -11.46 5.82
CA GLN A 145 9.80 -12.11 4.52
C GLN A 145 10.77 -13.29 4.47
N ILE A 146 10.49 -14.24 3.59
CA ILE A 146 11.41 -15.32 3.23
C ILE A 146 12.20 -14.88 2.01
N TYR A 147 13.49 -14.65 2.21
CA TYR A 147 14.39 -14.17 1.16
C TYR A 147 14.89 -15.30 0.27
N LYS A 148 14.81 -15.10 -1.05
CA LYS A 148 15.21 -16.08 -2.06
C LYS A 148 16.56 -15.70 -2.64
N SER A 149 17.42 -16.68 -2.84
CA SER A 149 18.74 -16.48 -3.45
C SER A 149 18.70 -16.05 -4.92
N SER A 150 17.55 -16.19 -5.59
CA SER A 150 17.34 -15.76 -6.99
C SER A 150 16.97 -14.28 -7.13
N GLU A 151 16.67 -13.60 -6.03
CA GLU A 151 16.25 -12.20 -6.01
C GLU A 151 17.40 -11.32 -5.51
N ILE A 152 17.50 -10.11 -6.05
CA ILE A 152 18.47 -9.09 -5.61
C ILE A 152 17.68 -7.97 -4.94
N TYR A 153 17.98 -7.76 -3.65
CA TYR A 153 17.21 -6.89 -2.77
C TYR A 153 17.86 -5.53 -2.62
N TYR A 154 17.08 -4.49 -2.89
CA TYR A 154 17.43 -3.11 -2.61
C TYR A 154 16.82 -2.70 -1.26
N ALA A 155 17.57 -1.99 -0.43
CA ALA A 155 17.10 -1.51 0.87
C ALA A 155 17.37 -0.02 1.06
N PHE A 156 16.30 0.78 1.12
CA PHE A 156 16.35 2.17 1.58
C PHE A 156 15.32 2.39 2.70
N PRO A 157 15.62 1.92 3.92
CA PRO A 157 14.64 1.94 4.98
C PRO A 157 14.38 3.35 5.52
N PRO A 158 13.22 3.56 6.17
CA PRO A 158 13.03 4.67 7.08
C PRO A 158 14.23 4.85 8.01
N PHE A 159 14.66 6.09 8.25
CA PHE A 159 15.90 6.35 8.98
C PHE A 159 15.94 5.73 10.40
N CYS A 160 14.79 5.61 11.06
CA CYS A 160 14.67 4.94 12.37
C CYS A 160 14.92 3.43 12.32
N LEU A 161 14.81 2.79 11.15
CA LEU A 161 14.97 1.35 10.96
C LEU A 161 16.37 0.95 10.46
N ILE A 162 17.25 1.90 10.10
CA ILE A 162 18.59 1.61 9.56
C ILE A 162 19.34 0.59 10.43
N SER A 163 19.38 0.80 11.75
CA SER A 163 20.11 -0.10 12.66
C SER A 163 19.52 -1.52 12.68
N ALA A 164 18.19 -1.64 12.62
CA ALA A 164 17.51 -2.93 12.56
C ALA A 164 17.78 -3.64 11.23
N VAL A 165 17.77 -2.91 10.11
CA VAL A 165 18.06 -3.44 8.78
C VAL A 165 19.49 -3.95 8.67
N VAL A 166 20.48 -3.17 9.13
CA VAL A 166 21.88 -3.62 9.13
C VAL A 166 22.04 -4.90 9.94
N LYS A 167 21.44 -4.98 11.13
CA LYS A 167 21.47 -6.18 11.96
C LYS A 167 20.82 -7.37 11.25
N PHE A 168 19.67 -7.16 10.62
CA PHE A 168 18.93 -8.20 9.90
C PHE A 168 19.73 -8.75 8.71
N ILE A 169 20.30 -7.89 7.87
CA ILE A 169 21.13 -8.29 6.71
C ILE A 169 22.32 -9.14 7.18
N ILE A 170 22.99 -8.74 8.26
CA ILE A 170 24.12 -9.50 8.83
C ILE A 170 23.68 -10.88 9.32
N GLN A 171 22.50 -10.99 9.94
CA GLN A 171 21.98 -12.24 10.49
C GLN A 171 21.50 -13.21 9.40
N GLU A 172 20.74 -12.72 8.42
CA GLU A 172 20.19 -13.50 7.31
C GLU A 172 21.23 -13.80 6.22
N LYS A 173 22.46 -13.28 6.35
CA LYS A 173 23.54 -13.36 5.34
C LYS A 173 23.07 -12.91 3.95
N LEU A 174 22.19 -11.93 3.91
CA LEU A 174 21.70 -11.37 2.65
C LEU A 174 22.84 -10.58 2.00
N HIS A 175 23.08 -10.83 0.71
CA HIS A 175 23.84 -9.91 -0.11
C HIS A 175 22.94 -8.72 -0.48
N ALA A 176 22.84 -7.75 0.43
CA ALA A 176 22.14 -6.49 0.19
C ALA A 176 23.17 -5.40 -0.13
N LEU A 177 22.94 -4.62 -1.20
CA LEU A 177 23.78 -3.50 -1.65
C LEU A 177 22.96 -2.23 -1.84
#